data_AF-A0A938DV26-F1
#
_entry.id   AF-A0A938DV26-F1
#
_cell.length_a   1.000
_cell.length_b   1.000
_cell.length_c   1.000
_cell.angle_alpha   90.00
_cell.angle_beta   90.00
_cell.angle_gamma   90.00
#
_symmetry.space_group_name_H-M   'P 1'
#
loop_
_entity.id
_entity.type
_entity.pdbx_description
1 polymer ?
#
loop_
_entity_poly.entity_id
_entity_poly.type
_entity_poly.pdbx_seq_one_letter_code
_entity_poly.pdbx_strand_id
1 'polypeptide(L)'
;MCAPGERTATLFASGRRARLNCAVVQDPDLIGTLRRLDADDPLVHELARLEPVNPVRSPADLQRRLAADRLLYVLTVDDRPTVALWVAFTRGIPVRLGDVLHETLPVLEPDAADTAVFHSVWNVPGSPSVPGAARSTILQAIGDLREQRPSITTASTISPIPGLRSWAPSSSPSPGTETSDRVRLAERYLHEFDDDNLPLDPVARFHLTNGARLWRVLPEADPSALGEERSWGIMVNYRYEPEDRVANRALLATGCIADGTAP
;
A
#
# COMPACT_ATOMS: atom_id res chain seq x y z
N MET A 1 0.46 -25.34 -0.18
CA MET A 1 1.65 -25.84 -0.90
C MET A 1 1.33 -25.91 -2.38
N CYS A 2 1.70 -24.88 -3.15
CA CYS A 2 1.71 -24.99 -4.61
C CYS A 2 2.79 -26.00 -5.02
N ALA A 3 2.41 -27.07 -5.70
CA ALA A 3 3.36 -28.05 -6.20
C ALA A 3 4.26 -27.44 -7.29
N PRO A 4 5.56 -27.79 -7.35
CA PRO A 4 6.46 -27.27 -8.37
C PRO A 4 6.23 -28.01 -9.69
N GLY A 5 5.54 -27.37 -10.63
CA GLY A 5 5.46 -27.80 -12.02
C GLY A 5 6.69 -27.34 -12.80
N GLU A 6 7.32 -28.27 -13.51
CA GLU A 6 8.64 -28.17 -14.11
C GLU A 6 8.81 -27.06 -15.17
N ARG A 7 10.07 -26.62 -15.24
CA ARG A 7 10.63 -25.65 -16.18
C ARG A 7 10.52 -26.12 -17.62
N THR A 8 10.14 -25.20 -18.51
CA THR A 8 10.80 -25.10 -19.81
C THR A 8 11.33 -23.67 -19.98
N ALA A 9 12.66 -23.59 -19.97
CA ALA A 9 13.40 -22.39 -20.32
C ALA A 9 13.38 -22.20 -21.84
N THR A 10 13.33 -20.93 -22.27
CA THR A 10 14.33 -20.27 -23.14
C THR A 10 13.63 -19.32 -24.11
N LEU A 11 13.77 -18.02 -23.85
CA LEU A 11 13.97 -16.98 -24.87
C LEU A 11 14.47 -15.71 -24.17
N PHE A 12 15.76 -15.69 -23.86
CA PHE A 12 16.51 -14.45 -23.73
C PHE A 12 17.18 -14.16 -25.07
N ALA A 13 16.80 -13.06 -25.72
CA ALA A 13 17.77 -12.18 -26.37
C ALA A 13 17.13 -10.86 -26.86
N SER A 14 17.77 -9.79 -26.42
CA SER A 14 17.90 -8.48 -27.06
C SER A 14 16.81 -7.42 -26.84
N GLY A 15 17.22 -6.38 -26.12
CA GLY A 15 17.48 -5.10 -26.79
C GLY A 15 16.25 -4.25 -27.12
N ARG A 16 15.83 -3.49 -26.10
CA ARG A 16 14.99 -2.27 -26.08
C ARG A 16 13.74 -2.51 -25.25
N ARG A 17 13.73 -1.98 -24.02
CA ARG A 17 12.47 -1.62 -23.35
C ARG A 17 11.79 -0.62 -24.27
N ALA A 18 10.91 -1.11 -25.15
CA ALA A 18 10.01 -0.27 -25.89
C ALA A 18 9.28 0.55 -24.84
N ARG A 19 9.47 1.87 -24.88
CA ARG A 19 8.55 2.81 -24.25
C ARG A 19 7.24 2.64 -25.01
N LEU A 20 6.47 1.61 -24.63
CA LEU A 20 5.07 1.53 -25.00
C LEU A 20 4.47 2.79 -24.41
N ASN A 21 3.97 3.65 -25.29
CA ASN A 21 3.14 4.78 -24.91
C ASN A 21 2.04 4.22 -23.99
N CYS A 22 2.20 4.42 -22.68
CA CYS A 22 1.16 4.20 -21.70
C CYS A 22 0.09 5.25 -21.97
N ALA A 23 -0.78 4.99 -22.95
CA ALA A 23 -2.14 5.47 -22.81
C ALA A 23 -2.61 4.95 -21.46
N VAL A 24 -2.90 5.86 -20.53
CA VAL A 24 -3.64 5.54 -19.32
C VAL A 24 -4.82 4.70 -19.78
N VAL A 25 -4.79 3.40 -19.50
CA VAL A 25 -5.95 2.56 -19.76
C VAL A 25 -7.02 3.16 -18.87
N GLN A 26 -7.95 3.91 -19.47
CA GLN A 26 -9.13 4.37 -18.77
C GLN A 26 -9.80 3.10 -18.26
N ASP A 27 -9.71 2.89 -16.95
CA ASP A 27 -10.31 1.75 -16.28
C ASP A 27 -11.77 2.16 -16.07
N PRO A 28 -12.70 1.62 -16.87
CA PRO A 28 -14.09 2.10 -16.92
C PRO A 28 -14.83 1.86 -15.59
N ASP A 29 -14.23 1.07 -14.69
CA ASP A 29 -14.75 0.76 -13.37
C ASP A 29 -14.29 1.78 -12.30
N LEU A 30 -13.50 2.79 -12.66
CA LEU A 30 -13.12 3.86 -11.73
C LEU A 30 -14.29 4.83 -11.55
N ILE A 31 -14.71 4.95 -10.30
CA ILE A 31 -15.74 5.87 -9.84
C ILE A 31 -15.17 7.04 -9.05
N GLY A 32 -15.94 8.12 -8.94
CA GLY A 32 -15.61 9.30 -8.15
C GLY A 32 -14.50 10.15 -8.74
N THR A 33 -14.31 11.32 -8.14
CA THR A 33 -13.29 12.31 -8.54
C THR A 33 -12.19 12.34 -7.49
N LEU A 34 -10.95 12.08 -7.90
CA LEU A 34 -9.79 12.25 -7.03
C LEU A 34 -9.39 13.73 -6.97
N ARG A 35 -9.23 14.24 -5.75
CA ARG A 35 -8.73 15.60 -5.48
C ARG A 35 -7.46 15.51 -4.66
N ARG A 36 -6.42 16.25 -5.06
CA ARG A 36 -5.29 16.58 -4.18
C ARG A 36 -5.73 17.72 -3.26
N LEU A 37 -5.48 17.60 -1.97
CA LEU A 37 -5.73 18.67 -1.01
C LEU A 37 -4.46 19.48 -0.78
N ASP A 38 -4.59 20.81 -0.86
CA ASP A 38 -3.56 21.74 -0.42
C ASP A 38 -3.64 21.92 1.11
N ALA A 39 -2.56 22.40 1.73
CA ALA A 39 -2.44 22.48 3.18
C ALA A 39 -3.49 23.38 3.87
N ASP A 40 -4.05 24.34 3.13
CA ASP A 40 -5.09 25.26 3.57
C ASP A 40 -6.53 24.77 3.26
N ASP A 41 -6.69 23.62 2.58
CA ASP A 41 -8.01 23.06 2.33
C ASP A 41 -8.74 22.74 3.66
N PRO A 42 -9.99 23.16 3.83
CA PRO A 42 -10.72 23.00 5.08
C PRO A 42 -10.89 21.55 5.54
N LEU A 43 -10.82 20.56 4.63
CA LEU A 43 -10.94 19.14 4.96
C LEU A 43 -9.69 18.59 5.66
N VAL A 44 -8.52 19.22 5.50
CA VAL A 44 -7.24 18.67 5.99
C VAL A 44 -7.27 18.40 7.50
N HIS A 45 -7.75 19.37 8.28
CA HIS A 45 -7.80 19.25 9.75
C HIS A 45 -8.82 18.22 10.22
N GLU A 46 -9.92 18.06 9.48
CA GLU A 46 -10.92 17.03 9.77
C GLU A 46 -10.36 15.63 9.49
N LEU A 47 -9.75 15.43 8.33
CA LEU A 47 -9.17 14.14 7.95
C LEU A 47 -7.98 13.75 8.83
N ALA A 48 -7.14 14.72 9.20
CA ALA A 48 -6.04 14.49 10.15
C ALA A 48 -6.53 14.00 11.51
N ARG A 49 -7.66 14.51 12.00
CA ARG A 49 -8.29 14.09 13.26
C ARG A 49 -8.87 12.68 13.20
N LEU A 50 -9.37 12.29 12.02
CA LEU A 50 -10.06 11.01 11.81
C LEU A 50 -9.13 9.87 11.38
N GLU A 51 -7.87 10.16 11.04
CA GLU A 51 -6.85 9.21 10.57
C GLU A 51 -6.72 7.96 11.47
N PRO A 52 -7.20 6.79 11.04
CA PRO A 52 -7.27 5.60 11.89
C PRO A 52 -6.08 4.65 11.73
N VAL A 53 -5.33 4.76 10.62
CA VAL A 53 -4.24 3.84 10.32
C VAL A 53 -3.00 4.28 11.08
N ASN A 54 -2.61 5.54 10.92
CA ASN A 54 -1.43 6.14 11.54
C ASN A 54 -1.80 7.49 12.19
N PRO A 55 -2.40 7.48 13.40
CA PRO A 55 -2.96 8.69 14.03
C PRO A 55 -1.98 9.87 14.01
N VAL A 56 -2.49 11.06 13.67
CA VAL A 56 -1.70 12.30 13.70
C VAL A 56 -1.52 12.72 15.15
N ARG A 57 -0.26 12.85 15.60
CA ARG A 57 0.07 12.95 17.03
C ARG A 57 0.21 14.39 17.54
N SER A 58 0.50 15.33 16.65
CA SER A 58 0.79 16.72 17.01
C SER A 58 0.59 17.66 15.81
N PRO A 59 0.54 18.99 16.02
CA PRO A 59 0.59 19.96 14.92
C PRO A 59 1.85 19.84 14.06
N ALA A 60 3.00 19.49 14.66
CA ALA A 60 4.26 19.30 13.93
C ALA A 60 4.22 18.05 13.04
N ASP A 61 3.58 16.97 13.50
CA ASP A 61 3.32 15.77 12.69
C ASP A 61 2.44 16.13 11.49
N LEU A 62 1.33 16.84 11.71
CA LEU A 62 0.47 17.29 10.60
C LEU A 62 1.24 18.17 9.61
N GLN A 63 1.99 19.15 10.09
CA GLN A 63 2.82 20.01 9.26
C GLN A 63 3.81 19.20 8.42
N ARG A 64 4.45 18.18 9.00
CA ARG A 64 5.37 17.30 8.26
C ARG A 64 4.64 16.51 7.18
N ARG A 65 3.43 16.02 7.45
CA ARG A 65 2.62 15.25 6.49
C ARG A 65 2.04 16.10 5.36
N LEU A 66 2.12 17.43 5.46
CA LEU A 66 1.70 18.38 4.43
C LEU A 66 2.90 19.04 3.72
N ALA A 67 4.13 18.60 4.00
CA ALA A 67 5.32 19.12 3.34
C ALA A 67 5.36 18.79 1.84
N ALA A 68 6.28 19.44 1.11
CA ALA A 68 6.38 19.33 -0.36
C ALA A 68 6.64 17.90 -0.90
N ASP A 69 7.17 17.01 -0.05
CA ASP A 69 7.41 15.60 -0.36
C ASP A 69 6.28 14.67 0.15
N ARG A 70 5.10 15.23 0.39
CA ARG A 70 3.90 14.52 0.83
C ARG A 70 2.68 14.94 0.01
N LEU A 71 1.68 14.07 -0.05
CA LEU A 71 0.37 14.38 -0.61
C LEU A 71 -0.73 13.79 0.27
N LEU A 72 -1.85 14.52 0.32
CA LEU A 72 -3.13 14.03 0.77
C LEU A 72 -4.10 14.06 -0.40
N TYR A 73 -4.57 12.89 -0.81
CA TYR A 73 -5.68 12.77 -1.75
C TYR A 73 -6.98 12.46 -1.02
N VAL A 74 -8.07 12.95 -1.60
CA VAL A 74 -9.43 12.58 -1.22
C VAL A 74 -10.20 12.20 -2.48
N LEU A 75 -10.81 11.02 -2.47
CA LEU A 75 -11.82 10.69 -3.46
C LEU A 75 -13.19 11.21 -3.00
N THR A 76 -13.86 11.95 -3.87
CA THR A 76 -15.24 12.38 -3.68
C THR A 76 -16.20 11.61 -4.58
N VAL A 77 -17.30 11.12 -4.02
CA VAL A 77 -18.44 10.56 -4.78
C VAL A 77 -19.64 11.44 -4.46
N ASP A 78 -20.32 11.95 -5.50
CA ASP A 78 -21.41 12.93 -5.36
C ASP A 78 -21.02 14.11 -4.46
N ASP A 79 -19.83 14.66 -4.69
CA ASP A 79 -19.20 15.76 -3.93
C ASP A 79 -18.97 15.49 -2.42
N ARG A 80 -19.12 14.23 -1.97
CA ARG A 80 -18.86 13.83 -0.57
C ARG A 80 -17.50 13.17 -0.42
N PRO A 81 -16.63 13.62 0.50
CA PRO A 81 -15.37 12.95 0.83
C PRO A 81 -15.63 11.50 1.24
N THR A 82 -15.14 10.53 0.48
CA THR A 82 -15.46 9.11 0.67
C THR A 82 -14.25 8.30 1.12
N VAL A 83 -13.07 8.59 0.56
CA VAL A 83 -11.82 7.90 0.91
C VAL A 83 -10.70 8.92 1.00
N ALA A 84 -9.88 8.84 2.05
CA ALA A 84 -8.65 9.60 2.19
C ALA A 84 -7.44 8.71 1.93
N LEU A 85 -6.40 9.28 1.33
CA LEU A 85 -5.16 8.60 0.98
C LEU A 85 -3.96 9.50 1.26
N TRP A 86 -3.11 9.10 2.19
CA TRP A 86 -1.84 9.77 2.46
C TRP A 86 -0.69 9.11 1.73
N VAL A 87 0.13 9.94 1.07
CA VAL A 87 1.25 9.52 0.24
C VAL A 87 2.52 10.24 0.68
N ALA A 88 3.62 9.49 0.77
CA ALA A 88 4.95 10.03 0.98
C ALA A 88 5.87 9.73 -0.19
N PHE A 89 6.71 10.70 -0.55
CA PHE A 89 7.75 10.50 -1.54
C PHE A 89 9.07 10.16 -0.86
N THR A 90 9.73 9.11 -1.36
CA THR A 90 10.94 8.53 -0.76
C THR A 90 11.94 8.13 -1.85
N ARG A 91 13.15 7.78 -1.42
CA ARG A 91 14.15 7.10 -2.25
C ARG A 91 14.11 5.61 -1.93
N GLY A 92 13.67 4.80 -2.88
CA GLY A 92 13.41 3.38 -2.70
C GLY A 92 12.19 3.07 -1.82
N ILE A 93 11.84 1.79 -1.75
CA ILE A 93 10.72 1.30 -0.94
C ILE A 93 11.15 1.26 0.53
N PRO A 94 10.43 1.93 1.46
CA PRO A 94 10.79 1.97 2.87
C PRO A 94 10.59 0.63 3.55
N VAL A 95 11.45 0.34 4.53
CA VAL A 95 11.39 -0.88 5.34
C VAL A 95 10.91 -0.62 6.78
N ARG A 96 10.85 0.65 7.20
CA ARG A 96 10.28 1.06 8.49
C ARG A 96 9.27 2.18 8.32
N LEU A 97 8.23 2.16 9.14
CA LEU A 97 7.20 3.20 9.16
C LEU A 97 7.79 4.56 9.62
N GLY A 98 8.80 4.51 10.48
CA GLY A 98 9.56 5.68 10.90
C GLY A 98 10.22 6.43 9.73
N ASP A 99 10.64 5.73 8.68
CA ASP A 99 11.25 6.34 7.48
C ASP A 99 10.22 7.13 6.63
N VAL A 100 8.94 7.04 7.00
CA VAL A 100 7.82 7.72 6.34
C VAL A 100 7.22 8.81 7.22
N LEU A 101 6.98 8.50 8.50
CA LEU A 101 6.18 9.33 9.40
C LEU A 101 6.98 10.19 10.39
N HIS A 102 8.29 10.00 10.54
CA HIS A 102 9.04 10.72 11.57
C HIS A 102 9.12 12.23 11.23
N GLU A 103 8.75 13.07 12.20
CA GLU A 103 8.55 14.52 12.00
C GLU A 103 9.85 15.27 11.65
N THR A 104 11.00 14.72 12.04
CA THR A 104 12.34 15.29 11.77
C THR A 104 12.95 14.84 10.44
N LEU A 105 12.26 14.02 9.64
CA LEU A 105 12.77 13.61 8.34
C LEU A 105 12.95 14.84 7.44
N PRO A 106 14.09 14.97 6.74
CA PRO A 106 14.26 16.05 5.78
C PRO A 106 13.16 15.97 4.71
N VAL A 107 12.72 17.14 4.24
CA VAL A 107 11.81 17.22 3.10
C VAL A 107 12.64 16.96 1.85
N LEU A 108 12.23 15.98 1.04
CA LEU A 108 12.87 15.74 -0.25
C LEU A 108 12.48 16.78 -1.28
N GLU A 109 13.44 17.19 -2.09
CA GLU A 109 13.16 17.97 -3.30
C GLU A 109 12.27 17.16 -4.26
N PRO A 110 11.38 17.81 -5.03
CA PRO A 110 10.40 17.12 -5.86
C PRO A 110 10.96 16.01 -6.76
N ASP A 111 12.12 16.24 -7.38
CA ASP A 111 12.76 15.33 -8.34
C ASP A 111 13.74 14.34 -7.69
N ALA A 112 13.97 14.46 -6.38
CA ALA A 112 14.91 13.61 -5.65
C ALA A 112 14.32 12.27 -5.20
N ALA A 113 13.01 12.09 -5.33
CA ALA A 113 12.28 10.87 -4.98
C ALA A 113 12.03 10.02 -6.23
N ASP A 114 12.07 8.70 -6.05
CA ASP A 114 11.76 7.72 -7.10
C ASP A 114 10.54 6.83 -6.75
N THR A 115 10.05 6.94 -5.51
CA THR A 115 9.04 6.06 -4.95
C THR A 115 7.92 6.85 -4.28
N ALA A 116 6.68 6.56 -4.65
CA ALA A 116 5.48 6.97 -3.93
C ALA A 116 5.07 5.85 -2.96
N VAL A 117 4.88 6.21 -1.70
CA VAL A 117 4.52 5.30 -0.60
C VAL A 117 3.12 5.64 -0.12
N PHE A 118 2.15 4.80 -0.46
CA PHE A 118 0.79 4.87 0.08
C PHE A 118 0.79 4.29 1.50
N HIS A 119 0.86 5.17 2.49
CA HIS A 119 1.06 4.75 3.88
C HIS A 119 -0.22 4.79 4.72
N SER A 120 -1.30 5.40 4.22
CA SER A 120 -2.62 5.31 4.85
C SER A 120 -3.72 5.47 3.82
N VAL A 121 -4.66 4.52 3.78
CA VAL A 121 -5.87 4.57 2.95
C VAL A 121 -7.07 4.10 3.78
N TRP A 122 -8.14 4.89 3.82
CA TRP A 122 -9.30 4.58 4.66
C TRP A 122 -10.56 5.30 4.19
N ASN A 123 -11.72 4.71 4.50
CA ASN A 123 -13.03 5.29 4.23
C ASN A 123 -13.36 6.37 5.25
N VAL A 124 -13.76 7.55 4.78
CA VAL A 124 -14.13 8.68 5.64
C VAL A 124 -15.39 8.33 6.46
N PRO A 125 -15.33 8.32 7.81
CA PRO A 125 -16.47 8.03 8.65
C PRO A 125 -17.65 8.98 8.37
N GLY A 126 -18.86 8.45 8.40
CA GLY A 126 -20.09 9.23 8.14
C GLY A 126 -20.44 9.37 6.65
N SER A 127 -19.54 9.01 5.73
CA SER A 127 -19.85 8.91 4.31
C SER A 127 -20.45 7.54 3.97
N PRO A 128 -21.40 7.46 3.02
CA PRO A 128 -21.92 6.17 2.55
C PRO A 128 -20.80 5.27 2.06
N SER A 129 -20.87 3.98 2.38
CA SER A 129 -19.95 3.00 1.81
C SER A 129 -20.22 2.86 0.32
N VAL A 130 -19.27 3.27 -0.52
CA VAL A 130 -19.37 3.15 -1.97
C VAL A 130 -18.44 2.03 -2.44
N PRO A 131 -18.98 0.89 -2.93
CA PRO A 131 -18.17 -0.20 -3.47
C PRO A 131 -17.20 0.31 -4.54
N GLY A 132 -15.93 -0.08 -4.45
CA GLY A 132 -14.90 0.33 -5.40
C GLY A 132 -14.27 1.70 -5.14
N ALA A 133 -14.77 2.53 -4.22
CA ALA A 133 -14.20 3.85 -3.95
C ALA A 133 -12.72 3.78 -3.51
N ALA A 134 -12.37 2.88 -2.58
CA ALA A 134 -10.97 2.74 -2.15
C ALA A 134 -10.05 2.26 -3.29
N ARG A 135 -10.55 1.38 -4.17
CA ARG A 135 -9.86 0.97 -5.41
C ARG A 135 -9.67 2.16 -6.34
N SER A 136 -10.72 2.95 -6.57
CA SER A 136 -10.64 4.15 -7.39
C SER A 136 -9.57 5.10 -6.89
N THR A 137 -9.53 5.31 -5.57
CA THR A 137 -8.61 6.26 -4.93
C THR A 137 -7.15 5.90 -5.23
N ILE A 138 -6.75 4.66 -4.99
CA ILE A 138 -5.35 4.25 -5.19
C ILE A 138 -4.97 4.20 -6.67
N LEU A 139 -5.87 3.74 -7.54
CA LEU A 139 -5.59 3.61 -8.98
C LEU A 139 -5.57 4.97 -9.69
N GLN A 140 -6.49 5.87 -9.35
CA GLN A 140 -6.45 7.25 -9.85
C GLN A 140 -5.19 7.97 -9.34
N ALA A 141 -4.80 7.77 -8.08
CA ALA A 141 -3.59 8.39 -7.53
C ALA A 141 -2.32 7.88 -8.24
N ILE A 142 -2.23 6.58 -8.55
CA ILE A 142 -1.12 6.04 -9.36
C ILE A 142 -1.11 6.67 -10.76
N GLY A 143 -2.27 6.84 -11.40
CA GLY A 143 -2.39 7.50 -12.69
C GLY A 143 -1.90 8.94 -12.66
N ASP A 144 -2.43 9.74 -11.73
CA ASP A 144 -2.06 11.15 -11.51
C ASP A 144 -0.56 11.29 -11.27
N LEU A 145 0.02 10.48 -10.38
CA LEU A 145 1.45 10.54 -10.06
C LEU A 145 2.35 10.22 -11.26
N ARG A 146 1.96 9.27 -12.13
CA ARG A 146 2.72 8.92 -13.33
C ARG A 146 2.72 10.05 -14.36
N GLU A 147 1.63 10.80 -14.44
CA GLU A 147 1.49 11.94 -15.34
C GLU A 147 2.25 13.15 -14.80
N GLN A 148 2.06 13.47 -13.52
CA GLN A 148 2.57 14.71 -12.92
C GLN A 148 4.00 14.61 -12.41
N ARG A 149 4.53 13.41 -12.12
CA ARG A 149 5.84 13.22 -11.49
C ARG A 149 6.65 12.08 -12.16
N PRO A 150 7.25 12.31 -13.34
CA PRO A 150 7.97 11.27 -14.08
C PRO A 150 9.19 10.65 -13.35
N SER A 151 9.73 11.33 -12.33
CA SER A 151 10.78 10.80 -11.45
C SER A 151 10.29 9.63 -10.59
N ILE A 152 8.99 9.57 -10.28
CA ILE A 152 8.37 8.49 -9.51
C ILE A 152 8.17 7.29 -10.43
N THR A 153 9.07 6.31 -10.28
CA THR A 153 9.05 5.06 -11.06
C THR A 153 8.49 3.88 -10.29
N THR A 154 8.35 4.02 -8.97
CA THR A 154 7.84 2.97 -8.09
C THR A 154 6.64 3.47 -7.29
N ALA A 155 5.62 2.64 -7.23
CA ALA A 155 4.43 2.82 -6.40
C ALA A 155 4.38 1.67 -5.39
N SER A 156 4.43 1.97 -4.10
CA SER A 156 4.48 0.96 -3.03
C SER A 156 3.64 1.37 -1.83
N THR A 157 3.40 0.44 -0.92
CA THR A 157 2.73 0.71 0.36
C THR A 157 3.66 0.38 1.52
N ILE A 158 3.32 0.84 2.71
CA ILE A 158 3.79 0.25 3.96
C ILE A 158 2.55 -0.01 4.82
N SER A 159 2.09 -1.26 4.82
CA SER A 159 0.74 -1.63 5.26
C SER A 159 0.78 -2.49 6.53
N PRO A 160 -0.17 -2.29 7.47
CA PRO A 160 -0.31 -3.16 8.63
C PRO A 160 -0.88 -4.54 8.25
N ILE A 161 -0.79 -5.50 9.17
CA ILE A 161 -1.33 -6.87 9.01
C ILE A 161 -2.30 -7.18 10.16
N PRO A 162 -3.46 -6.51 10.23
CA PRO A 162 -4.29 -6.45 11.44
C PRO A 162 -4.85 -7.81 11.91
N GLY A 163 -4.99 -8.80 11.02
CA GLY A 163 -5.53 -10.11 11.40
C GLY A 163 -4.48 -11.14 11.84
N LEU A 164 -3.18 -10.79 11.79
CA LEU A 164 -2.08 -11.74 12.02
C LEU A 164 -2.14 -12.36 13.41
N ARG A 165 -2.24 -11.54 14.45
CA ARG A 165 -2.20 -12.03 15.84
C ARG A 165 -3.41 -12.88 16.21
N SER A 166 -4.59 -12.53 15.68
CA SER A 166 -5.81 -13.31 15.91
C SER A 166 -5.80 -14.65 15.18
N TRP A 167 -5.14 -14.72 14.03
CA TRP A 167 -5.00 -15.95 13.26
C TRP A 167 -3.90 -16.87 13.80
N ALA A 168 -2.83 -16.29 14.36
CA ALA A 168 -1.69 -17.06 14.85
C ALA A 168 -2.11 -18.03 15.98
N PRO A 169 -1.63 -19.30 16.00
CA PRO A 169 -1.91 -20.25 17.08
C PRO A 169 -1.65 -19.66 18.46
N SER A 170 -2.38 -20.07 19.50
CA SER A 170 -2.14 -19.56 20.87
C SER A 170 -0.72 -19.88 21.40
N SER A 171 -0.06 -20.90 20.84
CA SER A 171 1.34 -21.26 21.09
C SER A 171 2.36 -20.44 20.26
N SER A 172 1.89 -19.45 19.50
CA SER A 172 2.71 -18.63 18.64
C SER A 172 3.71 -17.78 19.43
N PRO A 173 4.78 -17.32 18.75
CA PRO A 173 5.78 -16.44 19.30
C PRO A 173 5.27 -15.39 20.29
N SER A 174 5.56 -15.59 21.58
CA SER A 174 5.36 -14.57 22.62
C SER A 174 6.28 -13.35 22.37
N PRO A 175 6.02 -12.18 22.98
CA PRO A 175 7.03 -11.13 23.17
C PRO A 175 8.36 -11.78 23.65
N GLY A 176 9.40 -11.82 22.79
CA GLY A 176 10.70 -12.47 23.09
C GLY A 176 11.08 -13.70 22.25
N THR A 177 10.30 -14.08 21.24
CA THR A 177 10.66 -15.15 20.28
C THR A 177 11.51 -14.57 19.13
N GLU A 178 12.29 -15.41 18.44
CA GLU A 178 13.10 -14.96 17.30
C GLU A 178 12.24 -14.30 16.21
N THR A 179 12.68 -13.14 15.74
CA THR A 179 12.03 -12.34 14.70
C THR A 179 11.74 -13.14 13.42
N SER A 180 12.57 -14.15 13.11
CA SER A 180 12.38 -15.07 11.98
C SER A 180 11.09 -15.90 12.05
N ASP A 181 10.67 -16.35 13.23
CA ASP A 181 9.48 -17.18 13.37
C ASP A 181 8.20 -16.38 13.13
N ARG A 182 8.18 -15.12 13.60
CA ARG A 182 7.06 -14.22 13.37
C ARG A 182 6.95 -13.81 11.91
N VAL A 183 8.07 -13.59 11.23
CA VAL A 183 8.10 -13.33 9.78
C VAL A 183 7.54 -14.51 9.01
N ARG A 184 7.96 -15.75 9.33
CA ARG A 184 7.40 -16.96 8.69
C ARG A 184 5.90 -17.10 8.92
N LEU A 185 5.40 -16.78 10.11
CA LEU A 185 3.97 -16.78 10.41
C LEU A 185 3.23 -15.72 9.59
N ALA A 186 3.78 -14.51 9.48
CA ALA A 186 3.21 -13.45 8.66
C ALA A 186 3.17 -13.83 7.17
N GLU A 187 4.27 -14.38 6.64
CA GLU A 187 4.32 -14.90 5.27
C GLU A 187 3.28 -15.99 5.03
N ARG A 188 3.14 -16.95 5.95
CA ARG A 188 2.10 -17.99 5.86
C ARG A 188 0.71 -17.38 5.88
N TYR A 189 0.42 -16.50 6.85
CA TYR A 189 -0.88 -15.86 7.01
C TYR A 189 -1.32 -15.08 5.77
N LEU A 190 -0.39 -14.29 5.18
CA LEU A 190 -0.65 -13.49 3.99
C LEU A 190 -0.95 -14.33 2.74
N HIS A 191 -0.65 -15.63 2.78
CA HIS A 191 -0.95 -16.61 1.73
C HIS A 191 -2.17 -17.51 2.04
N GLU A 192 -2.85 -17.31 3.17
CA GLU A 192 -4.10 -17.99 3.45
C GLU A 192 -5.27 -17.33 2.72
N PHE A 193 -6.21 -18.15 2.27
CA PHE A 193 -7.43 -17.72 1.59
C PHE A 193 -8.66 -18.23 2.36
N ASP A 194 -9.77 -17.51 2.26
CA ASP A 194 -11.07 -17.99 2.75
C ASP A 194 -11.76 -18.93 1.75
N ASP A 195 -12.94 -19.42 2.11
CA ASP A 195 -13.73 -20.35 1.30
C ASP A 195 -14.19 -19.74 -0.04
N ASP A 196 -14.21 -18.41 -0.14
CA ASP A 196 -14.52 -17.66 -1.37
C ASP A 196 -13.26 -17.38 -2.22
N ASN A 197 -12.13 -18.00 -1.87
CA ASN A 197 -10.84 -17.83 -2.52
C ASN A 197 -10.34 -16.37 -2.52
N LEU A 198 -10.61 -15.64 -1.43
CA LEU A 198 -10.07 -14.30 -1.18
C LEU A 198 -8.98 -14.34 -0.10
N PRO A 199 -7.89 -13.54 -0.21
CA PRO A 199 -6.87 -13.48 0.83
C PRO A 199 -7.48 -13.20 2.20
N LEU A 200 -7.07 -13.92 3.24
CA LEU A 200 -7.68 -13.87 4.56
C LEU A 200 -7.44 -12.52 5.26
N ASP A 201 -6.24 -11.95 5.12
CA ASP A 201 -5.96 -10.61 5.64
C ASP A 201 -6.70 -9.54 4.82
N PRO A 202 -7.49 -8.65 5.45
CA PRO A 202 -8.31 -7.67 4.73
C PRO A 202 -7.46 -6.63 3.98
N VAL A 203 -6.25 -6.33 4.45
CA VAL A 203 -5.34 -5.36 3.81
C VAL A 203 -4.65 -6.02 2.62
N ALA A 204 -4.22 -7.28 2.74
CA ALA A 204 -3.75 -8.10 1.63
C ALA A 204 -4.82 -8.24 0.55
N ARG A 205 -6.04 -8.61 0.94
CA ARG A 205 -7.20 -8.69 0.04
C ARG A 205 -7.39 -7.39 -0.72
N PHE A 206 -7.38 -6.26 -0.04
CA PHE A 206 -7.51 -4.95 -0.68
C PHE A 206 -6.41 -4.70 -1.72
N HIS A 207 -5.14 -4.85 -1.38
CA HIS A 207 -4.06 -4.52 -2.31
C HIS A 207 -3.93 -5.52 -3.46
N LEU A 208 -4.06 -6.81 -3.18
CA LEU A 208 -3.93 -7.89 -4.17
C LEU A 208 -5.09 -7.89 -5.17
N THR A 209 -6.34 -7.65 -4.73
CA THR A 209 -7.50 -7.53 -5.64
C THR A 209 -7.39 -6.29 -6.54
N ASN A 210 -6.65 -5.28 -6.09
CA ASN A 210 -6.29 -4.11 -6.91
C ASN A 210 -5.11 -4.37 -7.86
N GLY A 211 -4.56 -5.59 -7.86
CA GLY A 211 -3.48 -6.06 -8.73
C GLY A 211 -2.09 -5.64 -8.29
N ALA A 212 -1.90 -5.27 -7.02
CA ALA A 212 -0.57 -5.20 -6.44
C ALA A 212 0.04 -6.60 -6.30
N ARG A 213 1.37 -6.63 -6.14
CA ARG A 213 2.13 -7.81 -5.69
C ARG A 213 2.46 -7.68 -4.22
N LEU A 214 2.48 -8.80 -3.49
CA LEU A 214 3.06 -8.88 -2.16
C LEU A 214 4.58 -8.74 -2.32
N TRP A 215 5.16 -7.62 -1.90
CA TRP A 215 6.56 -7.31 -2.21
C TRP A 215 7.52 -7.87 -1.16
N ARG A 216 7.29 -7.53 0.11
CA ARG A 216 8.19 -7.90 1.21
C ARG A 216 7.47 -7.81 2.56
N VAL A 217 7.64 -8.84 3.39
CA VAL A 217 7.31 -8.78 4.82
C VAL A 217 8.45 -8.10 5.57
N LEU A 218 8.11 -7.11 6.39
CA LEU A 218 9.05 -6.23 7.07
C LEU A 218 9.04 -6.50 8.58
N PRO A 219 10.09 -7.15 9.12
CA PRO A 219 10.21 -7.31 10.56
C PRO A 219 10.44 -5.94 11.24
N GLU A 220 9.81 -5.72 12.39
CA GLU A 220 10.05 -4.54 13.24
C GLU A 220 9.88 -3.19 12.51
N ALA A 221 8.98 -3.15 11.53
CA ALA A 221 8.72 -1.96 10.72
C ALA A 221 7.94 -0.89 11.49
N ASP A 222 7.06 -1.29 12.40
CA ASP A 222 6.32 -0.38 13.30
C ASP A 222 6.54 -0.77 14.77
N PRO A 223 7.57 -0.21 15.43
CA PRO A 223 7.86 -0.50 16.83
C PRO A 223 6.92 0.22 17.82
N SER A 224 5.87 0.90 17.32
CA SER A 224 4.91 1.55 18.20
C SER A 224 4.07 0.52 18.96
N ALA A 225 3.47 0.92 20.09
CA ALA A 225 2.53 0.08 20.81
C ALA A 225 1.37 -0.43 19.93
N LEU A 226 0.93 0.40 18.97
CA LEU A 226 -0.12 0.06 18.02
C LEU A 226 0.36 -0.99 17.00
N GLY A 227 1.57 -0.86 16.48
CA GLY A 227 2.19 -1.85 15.60
C GLY A 227 2.41 -3.20 16.28
N GLU A 228 2.89 -3.16 17.53
CA GLU A 228 3.03 -4.35 18.38
C GLU A 228 1.68 -5.03 18.64
N GLU A 229 0.65 -4.24 18.96
CA GLU A 229 -0.70 -4.74 19.21
C GLU A 229 -1.33 -5.36 17.96
N ARG A 230 -1.11 -4.78 16.77
CA ARG A 230 -1.69 -5.25 15.51
C ARG A 230 -1.02 -6.52 14.99
N SER A 231 0.31 -6.51 14.93
CA SER A 231 1.07 -7.53 14.18
C SER A 231 2.51 -7.73 14.70
N TRP A 232 2.76 -7.50 15.99
CA TRP A 232 4.11 -7.61 16.58
C TRP A 232 5.15 -6.73 15.87
N GLY A 233 4.71 -5.55 15.42
CA GLY A 233 5.52 -4.59 14.66
C GLY A 233 5.84 -5.01 13.23
N ILE A 234 5.32 -6.14 12.76
CA ILE A 234 5.49 -6.58 11.37
C ILE A 234 4.56 -5.80 10.45
N MET A 235 5.11 -5.31 9.35
CA MET A 235 4.35 -4.71 8.25
C MET A 235 4.66 -5.42 6.94
N VAL A 236 4.00 -5.00 5.87
CA VAL A 236 4.22 -5.54 4.53
C VAL A 236 4.22 -4.40 3.51
N ASN A 237 5.12 -4.47 2.53
CA ASN A 237 5.00 -3.65 1.33
C ASN A 237 4.16 -4.40 0.29
N TYR A 238 3.20 -3.71 -0.30
CA TYR A 238 2.63 -4.10 -1.60
C TYR A 238 3.20 -3.17 -2.67
N ARG A 239 3.59 -3.72 -3.83
CA ARG A 239 4.10 -2.93 -4.95
C ARG A 239 3.08 -2.92 -6.08
N TYR A 240 2.82 -1.74 -6.62
CA TYR A 240 1.96 -1.54 -7.77
C TYR A 240 2.81 -1.33 -9.02
N GLU A 241 2.62 -2.23 -9.98
CA GLU A 241 3.18 -2.13 -11.33
C GLU A 241 1.99 -2.16 -12.29
N PRO A 242 1.53 -1.01 -12.81
CA PRO A 242 0.30 -0.95 -13.60
C PRO A 242 0.26 -1.87 -14.81
N GLU A 243 1.43 -2.20 -15.36
CA GLU A 243 1.65 -3.14 -16.46
C GLU A 243 1.32 -4.58 -16.06
N ASP A 244 1.62 -4.96 -14.81
CA ASP A 244 1.39 -6.31 -14.26
C ASP A 244 -0.02 -6.46 -13.67
N ARG A 245 -0.74 -5.37 -13.45
CA ARG A 245 -1.98 -5.35 -12.66
C ARG A 245 -3.03 -6.35 -13.13
N VAL A 246 -3.24 -6.45 -14.45
CA VAL A 246 -4.22 -7.39 -15.03
C VAL A 246 -3.78 -8.84 -14.81
N ALA A 247 -2.48 -9.13 -15.01
CA ALA A 247 -1.91 -10.45 -14.80
C ALA A 247 -1.97 -10.86 -13.31
N ASN A 248 -1.63 -9.95 -12.40
CA ASN A 248 -1.68 -10.19 -10.95
C ASN A 248 -3.10 -10.52 -10.47
N ARG A 249 -4.12 -9.81 -10.97
CA ARG A 249 -5.52 -10.13 -10.64
C ARG A 249 -5.97 -11.47 -11.22
N ALA A 250 -5.54 -11.79 -12.44
CA ALA A 250 -5.86 -13.08 -13.05
C ALA A 250 -5.22 -14.24 -12.26
N LEU A 251 -3.98 -14.05 -11.77
CA LEU A 251 -3.32 -15.00 -10.88
C LEU A 251 -4.04 -15.13 -9.53
N LEU A 252 -4.51 -14.02 -8.96
CA LEU A 252 -5.28 -14.05 -7.71
C LEU A 252 -6.58 -14.85 -7.85
N ALA A 253 -7.27 -14.73 -8.98
CA ALA A 253 -8.49 -15.49 -9.25
C ALA A 253 -8.28 -17.01 -9.27
N THR A 254 -7.04 -17.49 -9.44
CA THR A 254 -6.69 -18.92 -9.35
C THR A 254 -6.20 -19.35 -7.96
N GLY A 255 -6.32 -18.48 -6.94
CA GLY A 255 -5.86 -18.75 -5.57
C GLY A 255 -4.35 -18.61 -5.39
N CYS A 256 -3.69 -17.84 -6.26
CA CYS A 256 -2.23 -17.63 -6.22
C CYS A 256 -1.90 -16.15 -6.09
N ILE A 257 -0.85 -15.81 -5.34
CA ILE A 257 -0.43 -14.42 -5.15
C ILE A 257 0.75 -14.12 -6.08
N ALA A 258 0.78 -12.90 -6.62
CA ALA A 258 1.98 -12.37 -7.26
C ALA A 258 2.96 -11.94 -6.19
N ASP A 259 4.01 -12.72 -5.96
CA ASP A 259 5.08 -12.38 -5.01
C ASP A 259 6.18 -11.55 -5.67
N GLY A 260 6.72 -10.61 -4.91
CA GLY A 260 7.97 -9.93 -5.20
C GLY A 260 9.12 -10.93 -5.16
N THR A 261 9.94 -10.93 -6.20
CA THR A 261 11.28 -11.50 -6.11
C THR A 261 12.12 -10.48 -5.36
N ALA A 262 12.41 -10.74 -4.07
CA ALA A 262 13.43 -9.98 -3.38
C ALA A 262 14.75 -10.06 -4.20
N PRO A 263 15.50 -8.96 -4.41
CA PRO A 263 16.92 -9.08 -4.65
C PRO A 263 17.61 -9.70 -3.43
#